data_AF-A0A748BTX6-F1
#
_entry.id   AF-A0A748BTX6-F1
#
_cell.length_a   1.000
_cell.length_b   1.000
_cell.length_c   1.000
_cell.angle_alpha   90.00
_cell.angle_beta   90.00
_cell.angle_gamma   90.00
#
_symmetry.space_group_name_H-M   'P 1'
#
loop_
_entity.id
_entity.type
_entity.pdbx_description
1 polymer ?
#
loop_
_entity_poly.entity_id
_entity_poly.type
_entity_poly.pdbx_seq_one_letter_code
_entity_poly.pdbx_strand_id
1 'polypeptide(L)'
;MAFVGIPVGHLPQPDNFNLEQFEYQVTQADTESAARMLLFMLTQLDGQWGPQFSAYAPGVADIGLNRQLCTRIAGAVTTLFSRQDFTVSDGGYVQLMDLHRWLALIFAVSLYRHADHIIRNINAAGGGVVDPLTLNSHNLRLFCLCYFPDSQIALQPDVLWQYDRRTVARLFLALISGRTLPTSAAHGKREQLLAWLPDRLAELDSLDFLPTAVLHDVYMHCSYADLTEKHRIKRSLN
;
A
#
# COMPACT_ATOMS: atom_id res chain seq x y z
N MET A 1 -37.39 22.52 -13.26
CA MET A 1 -37.36 23.41 -12.07
C MET A 1 -38.24 22.76 -11.02
N ALA A 2 -37.84 22.45 -9.79
CA ALA A 2 -36.79 23.01 -8.96
C ALA A 2 -35.89 21.92 -8.35
N PHE A 3 -34.62 22.28 -8.17
CA PHE A 3 -33.65 21.54 -7.38
C PHE A 3 -34.09 21.53 -5.92
N VAL A 4 -34.17 20.35 -5.32
CA VAL A 4 -34.28 20.19 -3.86
C VAL A 4 -32.97 19.57 -3.39
N GLY A 5 -32.27 20.32 -2.55
CA GLY A 5 -30.89 20.05 -2.14
C GLY A 5 -30.72 18.73 -1.40
N ILE A 6 -29.71 17.97 -1.81
CA ILE A 6 -29.07 16.97 -0.95
C ILE A 6 -27.85 17.65 -0.32
N PRO A 7 -27.75 17.70 1.03
CA PRO A 7 -26.58 18.26 1.69
C PRO A 7 -25.35 17.35 1.51
N VAL A 8 -24.22 18.00 1.24
CA VAL A 8 -22.83 17.68 1.60
C VAL A 8 -22.44 16.19 1.69
N GLY A 9 -21.77 15.76 0.62
CA GLY A 9 -20.78 14.67 0.51
C GLY A 9 -20.27 14.01 1.79
N HIS A 10 -20.94 12.95 2.20
CA HIS A 10 -20.32 11.70 2.60
C HIS A 10 -21.20 10.58 2.05
N LEU A 11 -20.78 9.96 0.94
CA LEU A 11 -21.34 8.66 0.57
C LEU A 11 -21.16 7.74 1.78
N PRO A 12 -22.22 7.06 2.24
CA PRO A 12 -22.14 6.18 3.42
C PRO A 12 -21.01 5.17 3.21
N GLN A 13 -20.22 4.96 4.26
CA GLN A 13 -19.19 3.92 4.27
C GLN A 13 -19.87 2.58 3.98
N PRO A 14 -19.29 1.70 3.13
CA PRO A 14 -19.93 0.43 2.84
C PRO A 14 -20.07 -0.40 4.13
N ASP A 15 -21.23 -1.01 4.34
CA ASP A 15 -21.52 -1.84 5.52
C ASP A 15 -21.00 -3.28 5.38
N ASN A 16 -20.66 -3.70 4.16
CA ASN A 16 -20.17 -5.04 3.82
C ASN A 16 -19.23 -4.97 2.60
N PHE A 17 -18.22 -5.83 2.56
CA PHE A 17 -17.41 -6.05 1.37
C PHE A 17 -17.98 -7.22 0.57
N ASN A 18 -18.38 -6.94 -0.67
CA ASN A 18 -18.70 -7.96 -1.66
C ASN A 18 -17.70 -7.90 -2.81
N LEU A 19 -17.04 -9.02 -3.09
CA LEU A 19 -15.96 -9.08 -4.07
C LEU A 19 -16.46 -8.80 -5.50
N GLU A 20 -17.60 -9.36 -5.89
CA GLU A 20 -18.17 -9.14 -7.22
C GLU A 20 -18.53 -7.67 -7.44
N GLN A 21 -19.08 -7.03 -6.41
CA GLN A 21 -19.41 -5.61 -6.42
C GLN A 21 -18.14 -4.75 -6.54
N PHE A 22 -17.08 -5.08 -5.80
CA PHE A 22 -15.80 -4.37 -5.91
C PHE A 22 -15.20 -4.54 -7.32
N GLU A 23 -15.17 -5.76 -7.85
CA GLU A 23 -14.72 -6.06 -9.22
C GLU A 23 -15.53 -5.29 -10.27
N TYR A 24 -16.84 -5.13 -10.07
CA TYR A 24 -17.66 -4.30 -10.93
C TYR A 24 -17.32 -2.80 -10.79
N GLN A 25 -17.21 -2.29 -9.56
CA GLN A 25 -16.96 -0.87 -9.29
C GLN A 25 -15.64 -0.37 -9.90
N VAL A 26 -14.56 -1.17 -9.88
CA VAL A 26 -13.27 -0.76 -10.45
C VAL A 26 -13.32 -0.55 -11.98
N THR A 27 -14.35 -1.09 -12.66
CA THR A 27 -14.57 -0.90 -14.09
C THR A 27 -15.38 0.36 -14.41
N GLN A 28 -16.01 0.98 -13.41
CA GLN A 28 -16.87 2.15 -13.60
C GLN A 28 -16.06 3.45 -13.72
N ALA A 29 -16.70 4.52 -14.17
CA ALA A 29 -16.07 5.84 -14.25
C ALA A 29 -15.82 6.45 -12.86
N ASP A 30 -16.71 6.19 -11.89
CA ASP A 30 -16.53 6.63 -10.50
C ASP A 30 -15.55 5.71 -9.76
N THR A 31 -14.32 6.18 -9.61
CA THR A 31 -13.27 5.44 -8.89
C THR A 31 -13.35 5.60 -7.38
N GLU A 32 -14.05 6.61 -6.86
CA GLU A 32 -14.13 6.89 -5.41
C GLU A 32 -14.89 5.79 -4.69
N SER A 33 -16.00 5.31 -5.27
CA SER A 33 -16.76 4.18 -4.72
C SER A 33 -15.90 2.92 -4.58
N ALA A 34 -15.07 2.62 -5.59
CA ALA A 34 -14.15 1.50 -5.56
C ALA A 34 -13.03 1.70 -4.51
N ALA A 35 -12.46 2.90 -4.44
CA ALA A 35 -11.42 3.23 -3.46
C ALA A 35 -11.92 3.11 -2.01
N ARG A 36 -13.15 3.54 -1.73
CA ARG A 36 -13.81 3.38 -0.42
C ARG A 36 -14.04 1.91 -0.07
N MET A 37 -14.46 1.10 -1.04
CA MET A 37 -14.66 -0.34 -0.86
C MET A 37 -13.32 -1.05 -0.56
N LEU A 38 -12.25 -0.67 -1.26
CA LEU A 38 -10.89 -1.14 -0.99
C LEU A 38 -10.45 -0.77 0.44
N LEU A 39 -10.60 0.51 0.81
CA LEU A 39 -10.24 0.99 2.15
C LEU A 39 -11.01 0.23 3.23
N PHE A 40 -12.32 0.07 3.08
CA PHE A 40 -13.15 -0.70 4.01
C PHE A 40 -12.62 -2.12 4.21
N MET A 41 -12.36 -2.84 3.13
CA MET A 41 -11.85 -4.22 3.21
C MET A 41 -10.49 -4.30 3.92
N LEU A 42 -9.57 -3.39 3.60
CA LEU A 42 -8.27 -3.34 4.26
C LEU A 42 -8.39 -3.04 5.76
N THR A 43 -9.32 -2.16 6.16
CA THR A 43 -9.63 -1.91 7.57
C THR A 43 -10.20 -3.16 8.26
N GLN A 44 -11.04 -3.94 7.59
CA GLN A 44 -11.56 -5.20 8.13
C GLN A 44 -10.45 -6.24 8.33
N LEU A 45 -9.45 -6.28 7.44
CA LEU A 45 -8.28 -7.16 7.61
C LEU A 45 -7.40 -6.75 8.79
N ASP A 46 -7.33 -5.45 9.10
CA ASP A 46 -6.54 -4.94 10.23
C ASP A 46 -7.17 -5.24 11.60
N GLY A 47 -8.49 -5.37 11.64
CA GLY A 47 -9.27 -5.70 12.83
C GLY A 47 -9.55 -7.19 13.02
N GLN A 48 -10.76 -7.50 13.48
CA GLN A 48 -11.25 -8.87 13.55
C GLN A 48 -11.97 -9.22 12.26
N TRP A 49 -11.49 -10.26 11.56
CA TRP A 49 -12.15 -10.76 10.37
C TRP A 49 -13.58 -11.19 10.72
N GLY A 50 -14.58 -10.48 10.17
CA GLY A 50 -15.98 -10.61 10.56
C GLY A 50 -16.91 -11.05 9.42
N PRO A 51 -18.23 -11.11 9.67
CA PRO A 51 -19.26 -11.51 8.69
C PRO A 51 -19.44 -10.51 7.53
N GLN A 52 -18.64 -9.45 7.49
CA GLN A 52 -18.69 -8.35 6.51
C GLN A 52 -17.81 -8.61 5.27
N PHE A 53 -17.58 -9.88 4.94
CA PHE A 53 -16.92 -10.30 3.71
C PHE A 53 -17.77 -11.35 3.01
N SER A 54 -18.02 -11.13 1.72
CA SER A 54 -18.71 -12.09 0.85
C SER A 54 -18.04 -12.17 -0.52
N ALA A 55 -17.94 -13.39 -1.03
CA ALA A 55 -17.43 -13.66 -2.37
C ALA A 55 -18.03 -14.97 -2.88
N TYR A 56 -18.36 -15.01 -4.16
CA TYR A 56 -18.79 -16.21 -4.85
C TYR A 56 -17.57 -16.94 -5.42
N ALA A 57 -17.28 -18.13 -4.88
CA ALA A 57 -16.14 -18.96 -5.30
C ALA A 57 -16.57 -20.42 -5.49
N PRO A 58 -17.37 -20.74 -6.52
CA PRO A 58 -17.85 -22.09 -6.74
C PRO A 58 -16.72 -23.03 -7.16
N GLY A 59 -16.78 -24.29 -6.70
CA GLY A 59 -15.88 -25.35 -7.16
C GLY A 59 -14.44 -25.27 -6.68
N VAL A 60 -14.12 -24.34 -5.77
CA VAL A 60 -12.78 -24.24 -5.18
C VAL A 60 -12.77 -24.88 -3.79
N ALA A 61 -11.90 -25.88 -3.63
CA ALA A 61 -11.66 -26.49 -2.33
C ALA A 61 -11.02 -25.48 -1.36
N ASP A 62 -11.28 -25.63 -0.06
CA ASP A 62 -10.78 -24.74 0.99
C ASP A 62 -9.27 -24.47 0.90
N ILE A 63 -8.49 -25.48 0.47
CA ILE A 63 -7.02 -25.44 0.34
C ILE A 63 -6.52 -24.45 -0.75
N GLY A 64 -7.39 -23.93 -1.62
CA GLY A 64 -7.03 -22.92 -2.63
C GLY A 64 -7.73 -21.57 -2.47
N LEU A 65 -8.69 -21.46 -1.54
CA LEU A 65 -9.65 -20.37 -1.49
C LEU A 65 -8.97 -19.01 -1.27
N ASN A 66 -8.07 -18.90 -0.29
CA ASN A 66 -7.37 -17.64 -0.01
C ASN A 66 -6.55 -17.14 -1.20
N ARG A 67 -5.85 -18.04 -1.91
CA ARG A 67 -5.09 -17.67 -3.11
C ARG A 67 -5.99 -17.17 -4.22
N GLN A 68 -7.13 -17.84 -4.44
CA GLN A 68 -8.10 -17.41 -5.44
C GLN A 68 -8.69 -16.03 -5.11
N LEU A 69 -9.16 -15.84 -3.87
CA LEU A 69 -9.73 -14.56 -3.41
C LEU A 69 -8.70 -13.44 -3.49
N CYS A 70 -7.48 -13.65 -2.99
CA CYS A 70 -6.41 -12.66 -3.07
C CYS A 70 -6.03 -12.33 -4.52
N THR A 71 -6.07 -13.32 -5.44
CA THR A 71 -5.81 -13.08 -6.87
C THR A 71 -6.88 -12.23 -7.53
N ARG A 72 -8.15 -12.46 -7.20
CA ARG A 72 -9.27 -11.64 -7.66
C ARG A 72 -9.20 -10.21 -7.13
N ILE A 73 -8.95 -10.05 -5.82
CA ILE A 73 -8.77 -8.74 -5.19
C ILE A 73 -7.57 -8.00 -5.80
N ALA A 74 -6.42 -8.67 -5.94
CA ALA A 74 -5.23 -8.08 -6.57
C ALA A 74 -5.48 -7.69 -8.03
N GLY A 75 -6.28 -8.46 -8.77
CA GLY A 75 -6.75 -8.11 -10.11
C GLY A 75 -7.59 -6.83 -10.13
N ALA A 76 -8.58 -6.72 -9.23
CA ALA A 76 -9.41 -5.52 -9.12
C ALA A 76 -8.59 -4.28 -8.69
N VAL A 77 -7.66 -4.43 -7.73
CA VAL A 77 -6.71 -3.36 -7.36
C VAL A 77 -5.82 -2.97 -8.54
N THR A 78 -5.32 -3.95 -9.30
CA THR A 78 -4.52 -3.70 -10.51
C THR A 78 -5.32 -2.87 -11.51
N THR A 79 -6.59 -3.20 -11.74
CA THR A 79 -7.49 -2.43 -12.60
C THR A 79 -7.65 -1.01 -12.08
N LEU A 80 -7.97 -0.81 -10.80
CA LEU A 80 -8.18 0.52 -10.21
C LEU A 80 -6.94 1.40 -10.25
N PHE A 81 -5.79 0.88 -9.80
CA PHE A 81 -4.57 1.67 -9.65
C PHE A 81 -3.84 1.91 -10.98
N SER A 82 -4.13 1.13 -12.03
CA SER A 82 -3.57 1.35 -13.36
C SER A 82 -4.37 2.35 -14.20
N ARG A 83 -5.47 2.91 -13.69
CA ARG A 83 -6.26 3.89 -14.45
C ARG A 83 -5.55 5.24 -14.49
N GLN A 84 -5.61 5.90 -15.66
CA GLN A 84 -4.97 7.21 -15.84
C GLN A 84 -5.67 8.34 -15.09
N ASP A 85 -6.96 8.19 -14.79
CA ASP A 85 -7.78 9.18 -14.07
C ASP A 85 -7.80 8.93 -12.56
N PHE A 86 -7.23 7.83 -12.08
CA PHE A 86 -7.22 7.51 -10.66
C PHE A 86 -6.14 8.31 -9.92
N THR A 87 -6.57 9.06 -8.92
CA THR A 87 -5.67 9.81 -8.04
C THR A 87 -5.99 9.52 -6.59
N VAL A 88 -4.97 9.60 -5.74
CA VAL A 88 -5.12 9.39 -4.30
C VAL A 88 -4.95 10.73 -3.60
N SER A 89 -5.97 11.15 -2.86
CA SER A 89 -5.91 12.35 -2.01
C SER A 89 -4.89 12.17 -0.89
N ASP A 90 -4.45 13.26 -0.26
CA ASP A 90 -3.51 13.17 0.86
C ASP A 90 -4.07 12.32 2.01
N GLY A 91 -5.34 12.55 2.39
CA GLY A 91 -6.00 11.76 3.43
C GLY A 91 -6.12 10.28 3.06
N GLY A 92 -6.52 9.98 1.82
CA GLY A 92 -6.61 8.60 1.34
C GLY A 92 -5.26 7.90 1.31
N TYR A 93 -4.19 8.62 0.95
CA TYR A 93 -2.83 8.09 0.99
C TYR A 93 -2.39 7.76 2.42
N VAL A 94 -2.66 8.65 3.38
CA VAL A 94 -2.38 8.39 4.80
C VAL A 94 -3.07 7.10 5.26
N GLN A 95 -4.37 6.99 5.02
CA GLN A 95 -5.17 5.84 5.44
C GLN A 95 -4.71 4.53 4.79
N LEU A 96 -4.45 4.54 3.49
CA LEU A 96 -4.00 3.34 2.76
C LEU A 96 -2.57 2.93 3.16
N MET A 97 -1.69 3.90 3.47
CA MET A 97 -0.34 3.58 3.94
C MET A 97 -0.31 2.91 5.31
N ASP A 98 -1.22 3.29 6.22
CA ASP A 98 -1.37 2.60 7.51
C ASP A 98 -1.78 1.13 7.32
N LEU A 99 -2.50 0.84 6.23
CA LEU A 99 -2.97 -0.48 5.85
C LEU A 99 -2.10 -1.17 4.79
N HIS A 100 -0.95 -0.58 4.43
CA HIS A 100 -0.09 -1.03 3.32
C HIS A 100 0.33 -2.50 3.45
N ARG A 101 0.52 -2.97 4.69
CA ARG A 101 0.85 -4.38 4.97
C ARG A 101 -0.18 -5.38 4.46
N TRP A 102 -1.46 -5.02 4.50
CA TRP A 102 -2.55 -5.88 4.05
C TRP A 102 -2.62 -5.92 2.54
N LEU A 103 -2.37 -4.77 1.90
CA LEU A 103 -2.25 -4.71 0.46
C LEU A 103 -1.05 -5.57 -0.02
N ALA A 104 0.10 -5.44 0.63
CA ALA A 104 1.27 -6.27 0.35
C ALA A 104 0.98 -7.78 0.53
N LEU A 105 0.27 -8.16 1.60
CA LEU A 105 -0.10 -9.56 1.86
C LEU A 105 -1.05 -10.13 0.80
N ILE A 106 -2.06 -9.36 0.37
CA ILE A 106 -2.97 -9.74 -0.71
C ILE A 106 -2.17 -10.09 -1.97
N PHE A 107 -1.22 -9.23 -2.36
CA PHE A 107 -0.39 -9.49 -3.53
C PHE A 107 0.56 -10.68 -3.31
N ALA A 108 1.18 -10.80 -2.14
CA ALA A 108 2.09 -11.91 -1.82
C ALA A 108 1.41 -13.29 -1.88
N VAL A 109 0.15 -13.37 -1.45
CA VAL A 109 -0.65 -14.62 -1.49
C VAL A 109 -1.22 -14.89 -2.89
N SER A 110 -1.50 -13.83 -3.65
CA SER A 110 -2.01 -13.92 -5.03
C SER A 110 -1.00 -14.52 -6.02
N LEU A 111 -1.47 -14.81 -7.23
CA LEU A 111 -0.60 -15.17 -8.34
C LEU A 111 0.27 -14.00 -8.87
N TYR A 112 0.00 -12.75 -8.49
CA TYR A 112 0.81 -11.58 -8.87
C TYR A 112 2.10 -11.46 -8.07
N ARG A 113 2.12 -11.92 -6.81
CA ARG A 113 3.23 -11.86 -5.83
C ARG A 113 3.64 -10.45 -5.36
N HIS A 114 3.59 -9.45 -6.24
CA HIS A 114 3.88 -8.04 -5.95
C HIS A 114 3.15 -7.13 -6.96
N ALA A 115 3.22 -5.80 -6.80
CA ALA A 115 2.55 -4.83 -7.67
C ALA A 115 3.49 -4.07 -8.65
N ASP A 116 4.68 -4.60 -8.94
CA ASP A 116 5.61 -3.96 -9.89
C ASP A 116 5.00 -3.71 -11.28
N HIS A 117 4.06 -4.55 -11.72
CA HIS A 117 3.35 -4.33 -12.98
C HIS A 117 2.47 -3.07 -12.94
N ILE A 118 1.87 -2.74 -11.78
CA ILE A 118 1.12 -1.49 -11.59
C ILE A 118 2.08 -0.31 -11.66
N ILE A 119 3.22 -0.39 -10.96
CA ILE A 119 4.26 0.66 -10.96
C ILE A 119 4.72 0.99 -12.39
N ARG A 120 4.93 -0.04 -13.22
CA ARG A 120 5.33 0.12 -14.63
C ARG A 120 4.21 0.69 -15.51
N ASN A 121 2.95 0.43 -15.18
CA ASN A 121 1.82 1.00 -15.91
C ASN A 121 1.65 2.50 -15.63
N ILE A 122 1.91 2.94 -14.40
CA ILE A 122 1.82 4.35 -13.99
C ILE A 122 3.10 5.15 -14.25
N ASN A 123 4.09 4.55 -14.93
CA ASN A 123 5.36 5.19 -15.23
C ASN A 123 5.14 6.46 -16.06
N ALA A 124 5.71 7.59 -15.60
CA ALA A 124 5.57 8.87 -16.31
C ALA A 124 6.30 8.89 -17.67
N ALA A 125 7.23 7.95 -17.91
CA ALA A 125 7.85 7.73 -19.22
C ALA A 125 6.90 7.05 -20.24
N GLY A 126 5.71 6.61 -19.80
CA GLY A 126 4.72 5.91 -20.61
C GLY A 126 4.41 4.52 -20.07
N GLY A 127 3.16 4.08 -20.26
CA GLY A 127 2.71 2.76 -19.81
C GLY A 127 3.47 1.63 -20.50
N GLY A 128 3.89 0.63 -19.73
CA GLY A 128 4.66 -0.52 -20.22
C GLY A 128 6.16 -0.27 -20.37
N VAL A 129 6.64 0.96 -20.11
CA VAL A 129 8.07 1.28 -20.06
C VAL A 129 8.65 0.77 -18.75
N VAL A 130 9.63 -0.13 -18.85
CA VAL A 130 10.27 -0.78 -17.69
C VAL A 130 11.46 0.02 -17.16
N ASP A 131 12.16 0.74 -18.04
CA ASP A 131 13.33 1.56 -17.72
C ASP A 131 13.47 2.72 -18.73
N PRO A 132 13.70 3.97 -18.30
CA PRO A 132 13.76 4.42 -16.91
C PRO A 132 12.38 4.41 -16.23
N LEU A 133 12.35 4.07 -14.93
CA LEU A 133 11.19 4.33 -14.09
C LEU A 133 11.17 5.82 -13.71
N THR A 134 10.21 6.55 -14.27
CA THR A 134 10.07 8.00 -14.05
C THR A 134 8.88 8.28 -13.14
N LEU A 135 9.18 8.91 -12.00
CA LEU A 135 8.18 9.36 -11.04
C LEU A 135 7.91 10.86 -11.19
N ASN A 136 6.69 11.26 -10.92
CA ASN A 136 6.26 12.65 -10.82
C ASN A 136 5.31 12.80 -9.62
N SER A 137 4.81 14.02 -9.37
CA SER A 137 3.97 14.32 -8.22
C SER A 137 2.61 13.61 -8.29
N HIS A 138 2.18 13.23 -9.50
CA HIS A 138 0.92 12.55 -9.74
C HIS A 138 1.01 11.06 -9.41
N ASN A 139 2.10 10.38 -9.79
CA ASN A 139 2.23 8.92 -9.63
C ASN A 139 2.99 8.48 -8.37
N LEU A 140 3.68 9.38 -7.65
CA LEU A 140 4.49 9.00 -6.47
C LEU A 140 3.67 8.28 -5.39
N ARG A 141 2.47 8.77 -5.07
CA ARG A 141 1.63 8.16 -4.02
C ARG A 141 1.24 6.74 -4.40
N LEU A 142 0.85 6.52 -5.65
CA LEU A 142 0.54 5.19 -6.17
C LEU A 142 1.77 4.28 -6.23
N PHE A 143 2.93 4.84 -6.62
CA PHE A 143 4.21 4.12 -6.52
C PHE A 143 4.44 3.62 -5.10
N CYS A 144 4.32 4.49 -4.08
CA CYS A 144 4.48 4.09 -2.69
C CYS A 144 3.46 3.05 -2.26
N LEU A 145 2.20 3.17 -2.67
CA LEU A 145 1.15 2.19 -2.34
C LEU A 145 1.36 0.82 -3.01
N CYS A 146 2.11 0.76 -4.12
CA CYS A 146 2.39 -0.48 -4.85
C CYS A 146 3.78 -1.06 -4.57
N TYR A 147 4.63 -0.32 -3.85
CA TYR A 147 6.00 -0.74 -3.60
C TYR A 147 6.05 -1.65 -2.36
N PHE A 148 5.85 -2.95 -2.58
CA PHE A 148 5.81 -3.96 -1.52
C PHE A 148 7.20 -4.50 -1.15
N PRO A 149 7.35 -5.16 0.01
CA PRO A 149 8.63 -5.75 0.42
C PRO A 149 9.26 -6.69 -0.61
N ASP A 150 8.43 -7.43 -1.36
CA ASP A 150 8.88 -8.36 -2.41
C ASP A 150 9.04 -7.73 -3.81
N SER A 151 8.87 -6.41 -3.94
CA SER A 151 9.11 -5.69 -5.20
C SER A 151 10.52 -6.00 -5.74
N GLN A 152 10.62 -6.21 -7.05
CA GLN A 152 11.88 -6.44 -7.76
C GLN A 152 12.44 -5.15 -8.36
N ILE A 153 11.69 -4.03 -8.28
CA ILE A 153 12.21 -2.71 -8.62
C ILE A 153 13.25 -2.32 -7.55
N ALA A 154 14.46 -1.99 -7.99
CA ALA A 154 15.54 -1.60 -7.08
C ALA A 154 15.13 -0.39 -6.23
N LEU A 155 15.29 -0.51 -4.91
CA LEU A 155 15.03 0.58 -3.99
C LEU A 155 16.17 1.60 -4.11
N GLN A 156 15.83 2.86 -4.41
CA GLN A 156 16.78 3.97 -4.52
C GLN A 156 16.46 5.04 -3.48
N PRO A 157 16.84 4.84 -2.19
CA PRO A 157 16.40 5.70 -1.09
C PRO A 157 16.79 7.17 -1.27
N ASP A 158 18.03 7.45 -1.69
CA ASP A 158 18.50 8.83 -1.83
C ASP A 158 17.73 9.59 -2.93
N VAL A 159 17.43 8.95 -4.06
CA VAL A 159 16.66 9.56 -5.15
C VAL A 159 15.23 9.87 -4.70
N LEU A 160 14.57 8.90 -4.06
CA LEU A 160 13.21 9.06 -3.55
C LEU A 160 13.14 10.15 -2.47
N TRP A 161 14.12 10.19 -1.57
CA TRP A 161 14.18 11.17 -0.49
C TRP A 161 14.35 12.60 -0.97
N GLN A 162 15.17 12.82 -2.00
CA GLN A 162 15.34 14.13 -2.62
C GLN A 162 14.06 14.63 -3.28
N TYR A 163 13.20 13.71 -3.73
CA TYR A 163 11.97 14.04 -4.42
C TYR A 163 10.85 14.50 -3.46
N ASP A 164 10.47 13.66 -2.49
CA ASP A 164 9.47 14.00 -1.48
C ASP A 164 9.70 13.20 -0.18
N ARG A 165 10.37 13.83 0.77
CA ARG A 165 10.76 13.24 2.06
C ARG A 165 9.56 12.71 2.85
N ARG A 166 8.41 13.41 2.81
CA ARG A 166 7.27 13.07 3.68
C ARG A 166 6.56 11.82 3.19
N THR A 167 6.26 11.80 1.90
CA THR A 167 5.62 10.65 1.24
C THR A 167 6.54 9.42 1.34
N VAL A 168 7.84 9.60 1.09
CA VAL A 168 8.78 8.48 1.03
C VAL A 168 9.12 7.91 2.43
N ALA A 169 9.23 8.76 3.46
CA ALA A 169 9.44 8.26 4.83
C ALA A 169 8.31 7.35 5.31
N ARG A 170 7.05 7.63 4.93
CA ARG A 170 5.91 6.75 5.22
C ARG A 170 6.07 5.38 4.58
N LEU A 171 6.46 5.33 3.30
CA LEU A 171 6.78 4.07 2.63
C LEU A 171 7.88 3.30 3.37
N PHE A 172 9.00 3.96 3.71
CA PHE A 172 10.13 3.28 4.32
C PHE A 172 9.79 2.70 5.70
N LEU A 173 9.02 3.43 6.51
CA LEU A 173 8.54 2.90 7.79
C LEU A 173 7.56 1.74 7.58
N ALA A 174 6.67 1.82 6.59
CA ALA A 174 5.76 0.72 6.25
C ALA A 174 6.50 -0.55 5.77
N LEU A 175 7.64 -0.40 5.08
CA LEU A 175 8.48 -1.53 4.66
C LEU A 175 9.21 -2.18 5.85
N ILE A 176 9.67 -1.38 6.82
CA ILE A 176 10.32 -1.90 8.02
C ILE A 176 9.29 -2.60 8.94
N SER A 177 8.07 -2.06 9.04
CA SER A 177 7.03 -2.49 9.98
C SER A 177 6.44 -3.88 9.67
N GLY A 178 6.75 -4.50 8.53
CA GLY A 178 6.22 -5.81 8.15
C GLY A 178 6.44 -6.89 9.23
N ARG A 179 5.35 -7.49 9.73
CA ARG A 179 5.40 -8.57 10.74
C ARG A 179 6.06 -9.84 10.23
N THR A 180 5.87 -10.15 8.95
CA THR A 180 6.41 -11.33 8.28
C THR A 180 7.16 -10.91 7.02
N LEU A 181 8.50 -10.94 7.05
CA LEU A 181 9.35 -10.73 5.86
C LEU A 181 10.18 -12.01 5.61
N PRO A 182 9.56 -13.10 5.12
CA PRO A 182 10.22 -14.40 5.01
C PRO A 182 11.20 -14.49 3.84
N THR A 183 11.15 -13.56 2.89
CA THR A 183 12.00 -13.60 1.69
C THR A 183 13.28 -12.80 1.88
N SER A 184 14.36 -13.24 1.24
CA SER A 184 15.63 -12.49 1.25
C SER A 184 15.49 -11.09 0.64
N ALA A 185 14.60 -10.92 -0.35
CA ALA A 185 14.36 -9.63 -0.99
C ALA A 185 13.70 -8.63 -0.03
N ALA A 186 12.71 -9.08 0.74
CA ALA A 186 12.06 -8.26 1.75
C ALA A 186 12.98 -7.94 2.93
N HIS A 187 13.71 -8.95 3.42
CA HIS A 187 14.70 -8.78 4.49
C HIS A 187 15.81 -7.81 4.07
N GLY A 188 16.38 -7.96 2.87
CA GLY A 188 17.42 -7.07 2.35
C GLY A 188 16.99 -5.61 2.27
N LYS A 189 15.73 -5.33 1.89
CA LYS A 189 15.19 -3.95 1.91
C LYS A 189 15.07 -3.40 3.33
N ARG A 190 14.66 -4.22 4.30
CA ARG A 190 14.65 -3.83 5.72
C ARG A 190 16.07 -3.49 6.19
N GLU A 191 17.05 -4.34 5.92
CA GLU A 191 18.46 -4.10 6.28
C GLU A 191 18.96 -2.78 5.70
N GLN A 192 18.75 -2.56 4.40
CA GLN A 192 19.11 -1.34 3.70
C GLN A 192 18.48 -0.10 4.34
N LEU A 193 17.18 -0.15 4.64
CA LEU A 193 16.46 0.98 5.24
C LEU A 193 16.85 1.22 6.70
N LEU A 194 17.12 0.18 7.49
CA LEU A 194 17.58 0.35 8.88
C LEU A 194 18.99 0.97 8.94
N ALA A 195 19.84 0.70 7.94
CA ALA A 195 21.14 1.33 7.83
C ALA A 195 21.04 2.80 7.38
N TRP A 196 20.07 3.12 6.53
CA TRP A 196 19.98 4.42 5.83
C TRP A 196 19.05 5.44 6.51
N LEU A 197 17.86 5.03 6.95
CA LEU A 197 16.79 5.92 7.42
C LEU A 197 17.09 6.68 8.73
N PRO A 198 17.79 6.10 9.74
CA PRO A 198 18.00 6.80 11.01
C PRO A 198 18.69 8.16 10.88
N ASP A 199 19.66 8.27 9.97
CA ASP A 199 20.42 9.50 9.76
C ASP A 199 19.58 10.56 9.03
N ARG A 200 18.69 10.12 8.15
CA ARG A 200 17.80 10.99 7.37
C ARG A 200 16.64 11.54 8.20
N LEU A 201 16.13 10.75 9.15
CA LEU A 201 15.11 11.24 10.09
C LEU A 201 15.65 12.34 11.00
N ALA A 202 16.94 12.29 11.37
CA ALA A 202 17.58 13.33 12.17
C ALA A 202 17.73 14.68 11.44
N GLU A 203 17.59 14.70 10.11
CA GLU A 203 17.59 15.91 9.29
C GLU A 203 16.23 16.61 9.22
N LEU A 204 15.16 16.01 9.75
CA LEU A 204 13.80 16.55 9.67
C LEU A 204 13.46 17.42 10.89
N ASP A 205 12.84 18.57 10.63
CA ASP A 205 12.41 19.50 11.69
C ASP A 205 11.22 18.98 12.52
N SER A 206 10.42 18.07 11.95
CA SER A 206 9.25 17.47 12.61
C SER A 206 9.00 16.06 12.05
N LEU A 207 8.51 15.19 12.92
CA LEU A 207 8.10 13.81 12.62
C LEU A 207 6.58 13.60 12.77
N ASP A 208 5.78 14.67 12.91
CA ASP A 208 4.32 14.59 13.15
C ASP A 208 3.54 13.95 11.99
N PHE A 209 4.16 13.90 10.81
CA PHE A 209 3.58 13.32 9.61
C PHE A 209 3.82 11.80 9.50
N LEU A 210 4.63 11.20 10.39
CA LEU A 210 4.93 9.76 10.33
C LEU A 210 3.67 8.91 10.61
N PRO A 211 3.60 7.68 10.07
CA PRO A 211 2.44 6.81 10.23
C PRO A 211 2.41 6.19 11.64
N THR A 212 1.79 6.88 12.59
CA THR A 212 1.74 6.48 14.01
C THR A 212 1.19 5.07 14.22
N ALA A 213 0.25 4.64 13.37
CA ALA A 213 -0.34 3.30 13.38
C ALA A 213 0.71 2.19 13.28
N VAL A 214 1.85 2.42 12.62
CA VAL A 214 2.89 1.40 12.41
C VAL A 214 4.22 1.70 13.13
N LEU A 215 4.35 2.82 13.83
CA LEU A 215 5.61 3.18 14.53
C LEU A 215 6.00 2.16 15.59
N HIS A 216 5.02 1.62 16.32
CA HIS A 216 5.27 0.56 17.30
C HIS A 216 5.82 -0.72 16.65
N ASP A 217 5.26 -1.10 15.48
CA ASP A 217 5.74 -2.23 14.69
C ASP A 217 7.19 -1.97 14.21
N VAL A 218 7.54 -0.75 13.77
CA VAL A 218 8.94 -0.39 13.42
C VAL A 218 9.87 -0.55 14.63
N TYR A 219 9.47 -0.01 15.78
CA TYR A 219 10.24 -0.10 17.02
C TYR A 219 10.51 -1.55 17.43
N MET A 220 9.51 -2.43 17.30
CA MET A 220 9.65 -3.83 17.66
C MET A 220 10.42 -4.61 16.60
N HIS A 221 10.02 -4.52 15.33
CA HIS A 221 10.46 -5.42 14.27
C HIS A 221 11.88 -5.14 13.76
N CYS A 222 12.45 -3.95 14.01
CA CYS A 222 13.86 -3.73 13.77
C CYS A 222 14.75 -4.74 14.51
N SER A 223 14.29 -5.33 15.62
CA SER A 223 15.05 -6.33 16.38
C SER A 223 15.30 -7.64 15.62
N TYR A 224 14.50 -7.93 14.58
CA TYR A 224 14.65 -9.11 13.71
C TYR A 224 15.62 -8.90 12.53
N ALA A 225 16.24 -7.72 12.44
CA ALA A 225 17.31 -7.45 11.49
C ALA A 225 18.63 -8.11 11.92
N ASP A 226 19.51 -8.36 10.96
CA ASP A 226 20.87 -8.86 11.20
C ASP A 226 21.87 -7.71 11.43
N LEU A 227 21.57 -6.51 10.93
CA LEU A 227 22.36 -5.29 11.12
C LEU A 227 22.71 -5.07 12.61
N THR A 228 24.00 -4.92 12.91
CA THR A 228 24.48 -4.68 14.28
C THR A 228 23.82 -3.47 14.92
N GLU A 229 23.68 -2.39 14.15
CA GLU A 229 23.11 -1.11 14.58
C GLU A 229 21.59 -1.01 14.34
N LYS A 230 20.89 -2.14 14.19
CA LYS A 230 19.45 -2.20 13.89
C LYS A 230 18.54 -1.36 14.80
N HIS A 231 18.96 -1.12 16.04
CA HIS A 231 18.20 -0.33 17.01
C HIS A 231 18.41 1.19 16.88
N ARG A 232 19.32 1.69 16.03
CA ARG A 232 19.52 3.13 15.81
C ARG A 232 18.23 3.84 15.40
N ILE A 233 17.37 3.18 14.64
CA ILE A 233 16.06 3.71 14.24
C ILE A 233 15.20 4.12 15.45
N LYS A 234 15.31 3.41 16.58
CA LYS A 234 14.57 3.73 17.81
C LYS A 234 14.98 5.10 18.38
N ARG A 235 16.27 5.42 18.31
CA ARG A 235 16.80 6.70 18.78
C ARG A 235 16.29 7.84 17.91
N SER A 236 16.24 7.65 16.59
CA SER A 236 15.76 8.70 15.66
C SER A 236 14.24 8.92 15.70
N LEU A 237 13.47 8.03 16.34
CA LEU A 237 12.03 8.15 16.51
C LEU A 237 11.60 8.71 17.88
N ASN A 238 12.54 8.84 18.83
CA ASN A 238 12.33 9.39 20.17
C ASN A 238 12.81 10.85 20.22
#